data_AF-A0A356KFQ5-F1
#
_entry.id   AF-A0A356KFQ5-F1
#
_cell.length_a   1.000
_cell.length_b   1.000
_cell.length_c   1.000
_cell.angle_alpha   90.00
_cell.angle_beta   90.00
_cell.angle_gamma   90.00
#
_symmetry.space_group_name_H-M   'P 1'
#
loop_
_entity.id
_entity.type
_entity.pdbx_description
1 polymer ?
#
loop_
_entity_poly.entity_id
_entity_poly.type
_entity_poly.pdbx_seq_one_letter_code
_entity_poly.pdbx_strand_id
1 'polypeptide(L)' 'VTCRLCERLDCAQRAFPPLHGTLTIDENARGLSFYAPPE' A
#
# COMPACT_ATOMS: atom_id res chain seq x y z
N VAL A 1 11.12 1.57 -11.59
CA VAL A 1 9.72 1.13 -11.35
C VAL A 1 9.03 2.16 -10.46
N THR A 2 7.82 2.60 -10.77
CA THR A 2 7.10 3.64 -9.98
C THR A 2 6.17 2.99 -8.95
N CYS A 3 5.88 3.65 -7.82
CA CYS A 3 5.02 3.10 -6.76
C CYS A 3 3.64 2.64 -7.28
N ARG A 4 3.09 3.39 -8.24
CA ARG A 4 1.79 3.13 -8.90
C ARG A 4 1.75 1.85 -9.74
N LEU A 5 2.91 1.38 -10.19
CA LEU A 5 3.07 0.16 -11.00
C LEU A 5 3.83 -0.93 -10.23
N CYS A 6 4.04 -0.76 -8.92
CA CYS A 6 4.80 -1.69 -8.09
C CYS A 6 3.87 -2.70 -7.42
N GLU A 7 4.05 -3.99 -7.74
CA GLU A 7 3.26 -5.12 -7.22
C GLU A 7 3.59 -5.50 -5.77
N ARG A 8 4.68 -4.96 -5.19
CA ARG A 8 5.14 -5.31 -3.84
C ARG A 8 4.28 -4.69 -2.74
N LEU A 9 3.51 -5.49 -2.02
CA LEU A 9 2.61 -4.98 -0.97
C LEU A 9 3.33 -4.69 0.36
N ASP A 10 4.54 -5.24 0.55
CA ASP A 10 5.36 -5.18 1.77
C ASP A 10 6.41 -4.05 1.79
N CYS A 11 6.18 -2.98 1.03
CA CYS A 11 7.16 -1.90 0.86
C CYS A 11 6.94 -0.76 1.86
N ALA A 12 7.79 -0.65 2.89
CA ALA A 12 7.71 0.44 3.88
C ALA A 12 7.91 1.85 3.28
N GLN A 13 8.64 1.96 2.16
CA GLN A 13 8.88 3.23 1.47
C GLN A 13 7.78 3.58 0.44
N ARG A 14 6.67 2.84 0.42
CA ARG A 14 5.57 3.08 -0.52
C ARG A 14 4.95 4.46 -0.27
N ALA A 15 5.04 5.33 -1.28
CA ALA A 15 4.53 6.69 -1.24
C ALA A 15 3.19 6.88 -1.97
N PHE A 16 2.75 5.91 -2.78
CA PHE A 16 1.49 5.96 -3.53
C PHE A 16 0.84 4.58 -3.63
N PRO A 17 -0.51 4.52 -3.75
CA PRO A 17 -1.22 3.26 -3.97
C PRO A 17 -0.98 2.71 -5.39
N PRO A 18 -1.09 1.38 -5.59
CA PRO A 18 -1.01 0.75 -6.90
C PRO A 18 -2.23 1.10 -7.78
N LEU A 19 -2.04 1.17 -9.09
CA LEU A 19 -3.13 1.47 -10.04
C LEU A 19 -4.13 0.33 -10.19
N HIS A 20 -3.66 -0.92 -10.12
CA HIS A 20 -4.48 -2.11 -10.32
C HIS A 20 -4.95 -2.74 -9.01
N GLY A 21 -4.58 -2.17 -7.86
CA GLY A 21 -4.94 -2.70 -6.54
C GLY A 21 -5.99 -1.85 -5.85
N THR A 22 -6.88 -2.49 -5.10
CA THR A 22 -7.86 -1.81 -4.26
C THR A 22 -7.19 -1.23 -3.03
N LEU A 23 -7.45 0.05 -2.73
CA LEU A 23 -7.04 0.66 -1.46
C LEU A 23 -8.07 0.33 -0.39
N THR A 24 -7.71 -0.57 0.52
CA THR A 24 -8.52 -0.89 1.70
C THR A 24 -8.02 -0.07 2.88
N ILE A 25 -8.93 0.64 3.55
CA ILE A 25 -8.63 1.43 4.75
C ILE A 25 -9.33 0.78 5.94
N ASP A 26 -8.54 0.40 6.94
CA ASP A 26 -9.03 -0.01 8.26
C ASP A 26 -8.52 1.02 9.27
N GLU A 27 -9.46 1.76 9.87
CA GLU A 27 -9.19 2.82 10.84
C GLU A 27 -8.63 2.31 12.18
N ASN A 28 -8.79 1.02 12.46
CA ASN A 28 -8.33 0.38 13.69
C ASN A 28 -6.99 -0.37 13.49
N ALA A 29 -6.48 -0.45 12.27
CA ALA A 29 -5.24 -1.14 11.94
C ALA A 29 -4.09 -0.16 11.66
N ARG A 30 -2.86 -0.61 11.94
CA ARG A 30 -1.63 0.07 11.53
C ARG A 30 -0.84 -0.86 10.62
N GLY A 31 -0.51 -0.40 9.42
CA GLY A 31 0.30 -1.15 8.45
C GLY A 31 1.71 -0.58 8.29
N LEU A 32 2.51 -1.25 7.45
CA LEU A 32 3.89 -0.84 7.11
C LEU A 32 3.97 0.53 6.40
N SER A 33 2.90 0.94 5.73
CA SER A 33 2.72 2.25 5.09
C SER A 33 1.22 2.53 4.96
N PHE A 34 0.83 3.80 4.83
CA PHE A 34 -0.55 4.22 4.56
C PHE A 34 -1.18 3.57 3.32
N TYR A 35 -0.36 3.12 2.36
CA TYR A 35 -0.82 2.49 1.12
C TYR A 35 -0.44 1.01 1.02
N ALA A 36 0.08 0.43 2.12
CA ALA A 36 0.20 -1.01 2.25
C ALA A 36 -1.14 -1.58 2.74
N PRO A 37 -1.51 -2.81 2.35
CA PRO A 37 -2.69 -3.45 2.92
C PRO A 37 -2.54 -3.61 4.44
N PRO A 38 -3.64 -3.49 5.21
CA PRO A 38 -3.63 -3.88 6.62
C PRO A 38 -3.35 -5.38 6.73
N GLU A 39 -2.61 -5.78 7.76
CA GLU A 39 -2.39 -7.20 8.12
C GLU A 39 -3.61 -7.81 8.82
#